data_AF-A0A7R8ZW44-F1
#
_entry.id   AF-A0A7R8ZW44-F1
#
_cell.length_a   1.000
_cell.length_b   1.000
_cell.length_c   1.000
_cell.angle_alpha   90.00
_cell.angle_beta   90.00
_cell.angle_gamma   90.00
#
_symmetry.space_group_name_H-M   'P 1'
#
loop_
_entity.id
_entity.type
_entity.pdbx_description
1 polymer ?
#
loop_
_entity_poly.entity_id
_entity_poly.type
_entity_poly.pdbx_seq_one_letter_code
_entity_poly.pdbx_strand_id
1 'polypeptide(L)'
;QIKDFTNWGNLEGFKASCEHLKGNLFEFSEEQIQAEIRKLDESINFLEERAEEQLTPMERVRIVRTPQRFSLKDILENVYEDYTELGGEGDANIDPAMICAKATIVRRIKNKPYTASVMVIGQETGHGDEFRNGGSCKPEGNAKALRYMKVAETEHIPIHFYIFTPGSYPVEEYPGAAQQIARNIYAMTKLRVPMISFISEGGSGGAEAIGLSDYRLMASHGYYSVISPEGAAAIEGR
;
A
#
# COMPACT_ATOMS: atom_id res chain seq x y z
N GLN A 1 -2.84 12.14 15.57
CA GLN A 1 -3.82 12.55 16.59
C GLN A 1 -5.13 12.88 15.89
N ILE A 2 -6.11 11.97 15.94
CA ILE A 2 -7.49 12.24 15.54
C ILE A 2 -8.11 13.02 16.71
N LYS A 3 -8.62 14.23 16.46
CA LYS A 3 -9.27 15.06 17.48
C LYS A 3 -10.74 14.62 17.57
N ASP A 4 -11.25 14.54 18.79
CA ASP A 4 -12.62 14.15 19.22
C ASP A 4 -12.82 12.65 19.51
N PHE A 5 -12.37 12.26 20.72
CA PHE A 5 -12.36 10.89 21.25
C PHE A 5 -13.68 10.44 21.93
N THR A 6 -14.74 11.23 21.93
CA THR A 6 -15.88 10.98 22.82
C THR A 6 -16.90 9.93 22.33
N ASN A 7 -16.76 9.40 21.11
CA ASN A 7 -17.81 8.53 20.52
C ASN A 7 -17.37 7.13 20.08
N TRP A 8 -16.14 6.70 20.39
CA TRP A 8 -15.59 5.37 20.01
C TRP A 8 -16.16 4.19 20.81
N GLY A 9 -17.29 4.37 21.51
CA GLY A 9 -17.85 3.34 22.40
C GLY A 9 -16.99 3.09 23.65
N ASN A 10 -17.10 1.89 24.23
CA ASN A 10 -16.40 1.49 25.46
C ASN A 10 -14.94 1.05 25.20
N LEU A 11 -14.16 1.87 24.50
CA LEU A 11 -12.76 1.55 24.16
C LEU A 11 -11.89 1.40 25.42
N GLU A 12 -12.15 2.17 26.46
CA GLU A 12 -11.44 2.03 27.75
C GLU A 12 -11.75 0.69 28.42
N GLY A 13 -13.02 0.27 28.43
CA GLY A 13 -13.42 -1.04 28.93
C GLY A 13 -12.78 -2.17 28.13
N PHE A 14 -12.75 -2.06 26.79
CA PHE A 14 -12.06 -3.04 25.94
C PHE A 14 -10.56 -3.15 26.28
N LYS A 15 -9.86 -2.01 26.45
CA LYS A 15 -8.45 -1.99 26.86
C LYS A 15 -8.25 -2.64 28.22
N ALA A 16 -9.12 -2.34 29.19
CA ALA A 16 -9.06 -2.95 30.51
C ALA A 16 -9.25 -4.47 30.45
N SER A 17 -10.17 -4.97 29.61
CA SER A 17 -10.37 -6.40 29.39
C SER A 17 -9.12 -7.06 28.76
N CYS A 18 -8.47 -6.41 27.80
CA CYS A 18 -7.23 -6.91 27.21
C CYS A 18 -6.09 -7.00 28.23
N GLU A 19 -5.88 -5.95 29.03
CA GLU A 19 -4.85 -5.94 30.07
C GLU A 19 -5.13 -6.97 31.17
N HIS A 20 -6.41 -7.17 31.52
CA HIS A 20 -6.81 -8.20 32.47
C HIS A 20 -6.49 -9.61 31.96
N LEU A 21 -6.84 -9.93 30.71
CA LEU A 21 -6.54 -11.23 30.11
C LEU A 21 -5.02 -11.47 30.01
N LYS A 22 -4.27 -10.43 29.65
CA LYS A 22 -2.80 -10.48 29.55
C LYS A 22 -2.14 -10.68 30.93
N GLY A 23 -2.66 -10.03 31.98
CA GLY A 23 -2.13 -10.15 33.34
C GLY A 23 -2.39 -11.50 33.99
N ASN A 24 -3.52 -12.13 33.65
CA ASN A 24 -3.97 -13.38 34.27
C ASN A 24 -3.88 -14.59 33.31
N LEU A 25 -3.05 -14.50 32.26
CA LEU A 25 -2.96 -15.52 31.20
C LEU A 25 -2.70 -16.94 31.74
N PHE A 26 -1.91 -17.05 32.81
CA PHE A 26 -1.54 -18.32 33.44
C PHE A 26 -2.59 -18.86 34.43
N GLU A 27 -3.63 -18.09 34.74
CA GLU A 27 -4.72 -18.48 35.64
C GLU A 27 -5.91 -19.11 34.90
N PHE A 28 -5.97 -18.95 33.56
CA PHE A 28 -7.03 -19.48 32.72
C PHE A 28 -6.68 -20.83 32.10
N SER A 29 -7.68 -21.71 31.96
CA SER A 29 -7.55 -22.88 31.09
C SER A 29 -7.53 -22.49 29.62
N GLU A 30 -7.02 -23.35 28.73
CA GLU A 30 -7.00 -23.10 27.28
C GLU A 30 -8.41 -22.77 26.72
N GLU A 31 -9.43 -23.48 27.21
CA GLU A 31 -10.83 -23.28 26.81
C GLU A 31 -11.36 -21.91 27.26
N GLN A 32 -10.97 -21.45 28.45
CA GLN A 32 -11.33 -20.12 28.96
C GLN A 32 -10.62 -19.02 28.16
N ILE A 33 -9.35 -19.21 27.81
CA ILE A 33 -8.60 -18.28 26.96
C ILE A 33 -9.27 -18.15 25.59
N GLN A 34 -9.63 -19.28 24.95
CA GLN A 34 -10.32 -19.24 23.66
C GLN A 34 -11.68 -18.53 23.76
N ALA A 35 -12.44 -18.73 24.84
CA ALA A 35 -13.70 -18.05 25.05
C ALA A 35 -13.54 -16.54 25.24
N GLU A 36 -12.53 -16.10 26.01
CA GLU A 36 -12.24 -14.67 26.18
C GLU A 36 -11.71 -14.02 24.91
N ILE A 37 -10.86 -14.71 24.14
CA ILE A 37 -10.40 -14.23 22.82
C ILE A 37 -11.61 -14.01 21.88
N ARG A 38 -12.56 -14.96 21.82
CA ARG A 38 -13.77 -14.80 20.99
C ARG A 38 -14.60 -13.58 21.40
N LYS A 39 -14.76 -13.33 22.70
CA LYS A 39 -15.48 -12.14 23.19
C LYS A 39 -14.74 -10.84 22.84
N LEU A 40 -13.41 -10.85 22.91
CA LEU A 40 -12.59 -9.72 22.50
C LEU A 40 -12.73 -9.48 20.99
N ASP A 41 -12.69 -10.52 20.16
CA ASP A 41 -12.91 -10.41 18.71
C ASP A 41 -14.29 -9.84 18.38
N GLU A 42 -15.36 -10.33 19.02
CA GLU A 42 -16.72 -9.77 18.87
C GLU A 42 -16.78 -8.30 19.28
N SER A 43 -16.10 -7.94 20.37
CA SER A 43 -16.03 -6.55 20.83
C SER A 43 -15.25 -5.65 19.87
N ILE A 44 -14.14 -6.14 19.32
CA ILE A 44 -13.35 -5.43 18.29
C ILE A 44 -14.22 -5.18 17.07
N ASN A 45 -14.84 -6.22 16.52
CA ASN A 45 -15.69 -6.11 15.32
C ASN A 45 -16.81 -5.09 15.52
N PHE A 46 -17.49 -5.12 16.67
CA PHE A 46 -18.54 -4.15 16.99
C PHE A 46 -18.02 -2.70 17.07
N LEU A 47 -16.84 -2.49 17.66
CA LEU A 47 -16.22 -1.17 17.75
C LEU A 47 -15.75 -0.67 16.37
N GLU A 48 -15.21 -1.56 15.54
CA GLU A 48 -14.80 -1.26 14.16
C GLU A 48 -15.99 -0.87 13.30
N GLU A 49 -17.09 -1.65 13.31
CA GLU A 49 -18.31 -1.32 12.57
C GLU A 49 -18.87 0.06 12.95
N ARG A 50 -18.90 0.38 14.26
CA ARG A 50 -19.36 1.70 14.73
C ARG A 50 -18.43 2.83 14.34
N ALA A 51 -17.12 2.58 14.36
CA ALA A 51 -16.16 3.58 13.92
C ALA A 51 -16.33 3.86 12.41
N GLU A 52 -16.55 2.80 11.62
CA GLU A 52 -16.74 2.89 10.16
C GLU A 52 -17.94 3.76 9.77
N GLU A 53 -19.06 3.65 10.50
CA GLU A 53 -20.27 4.47 10.27
C GLU A 53 -20.01 5.98 10.40
N GLN A 54 -18.99 6.38 11.17
CA GLN A 54 -18.72 7.77 11.51
C GLN A 54 -17.46 8.32 10.85
N LEU A 55 -16.73 7.54 10.04
CA LEU A 55 -15.49 7.98 9.42
C LEU A 55 -15.71 9.14 8.46
N THR A 56 -15.13 10.29 8.81
CA THR A 56 -15.04 11.43 7.90
C THR A 56 -14.04 11.15 6.76
N PRO A 57 -14.16 11.82 5.61
CA PRO A 57 -13.17 11.70 4.53
C PRO A 57 -11.73 11.96 4.98
N MET A 58 -11.53 12.93 5.88
CA MET A 58 -10.19 13.24 6.41
C MET A 58 -9.66 12.15 7.34
N GLU A 59 -10.53 11.46 8.09
CA GLU A 59 -10.12 10.31 8.89
C GLU A 59 -9.72 9.13 8.02
N ARG A 60 -10.40 8.89 6.88
CA ARG A 60 -9.97 7.89 5.89
C ARG A 60 -8.58 8.20 5.34
N VAL A 61 -8.29 9.48 5.02
CA VAL A 61 -6.94 9.91 4.62
C VAL A 61 -5.92 9.65 5.73
N ARG A 62 -6.27 9.89 7.00
CA ARG A 62 -5.38 9.58 8.14
C ARG A 62 -5.14 8.08 8.31
N ILE A 63 -6.15 7.24 8.10
CA ILE A 63 -6.03 5.78 8.11
C ILE A 63 -5.07 5.31 7.01
N VAL A 64 -5.13 5.92 5.82
CA VAL A 64 -4.21 5.60 4.72
C VAL A 64 -2.76 5.98 5.05
N ARG A 65 -2.55 7.12 5.69
CA ARG A 65 -1.21 7.66 5.98
C ARG A 65 -0.61 7.17 7.29
N THR A 66 -1.27 6.24 7.98
CA THR A 66 -0.77 5.74 9.27
C THR A 66 0.42 4.80 9.05
N PRO A 67 1.51 4.88 9.83
CA PRO A 67 2.65 3.96 9.71
C PRO A 67 2.29 2.49 9.93
N GLN A 68 1.16 2.21 10.60
CA GLN A 68 0.65 0.87 10.85
C GLN A 68 -0.08 0.28 9.63
N ARG A 69 -0.29 1.05 8.56
CA ARG A 69 -0.85 0.52 7.34
C ARG A 69 0.17 -0.39 6.67
N PHE A 70 -0.31 -1.44 6.01
CA PHE A 70 0.53 -2.31 5.24
C PHE A 70 1.29 -1.53 4.15
N SER A 71 2.55 -1.91 3.98
CA SER A 71 3.48 -1.46 2.96
C SER A 71 3.53 -2.46 1.79
N LEU A 72 4.32 -2.17 0.76
CA LEU A 72 4.52 -3.11 -0.34
C LEU A 72 5.34 -4.32 0.11
N LYS A 73 6.31 -4.13 1.01
CA LYS A 73 7.07 -5.23 1.62
C LYS A 73 6.18 -6.19 2.39
N ASP A 74 5.24 -5.69 3.18
CA ASP A 74 4.27 -6.55 3.88
C ASP A 74 3.49 -7.43 2.89
N ILE A 75 3.09 -6.86 1.76
CA ILE A 75 2.39 -7.60 0.71
C ILE A 75 3.32 -8.63 0.06
N LEU A 76 4.56 -8.26 -0.27
CA LEU A 76 5.55 -9.18 -0.85
C LEU A 76 5.78 -10.40 0.05
N GLU A 77 5.83 -10.19 1.36
CA GLU A 77 6.07 -11.23 2.36
C GLU A 77 4.85 -12.12 2.65
N ASN A 78 3.63 -11.58 2.51
CA ASN A 78 2.41 -12.28 2.94
C ASN A 78 1.53 -12.78 1.79
N VAL A 79 1.71 -12.28 0.56
CA VAL A 79 0.84 -12.59 -0.59
C VAL A 79 1.50 -13.52 -1.61
N TYR A 80 2.83 -13.45 -1.72
CA TYR A 80 3.65 -14.21 -2.67
C TYR A 80 4.40 -15.33 -1.95
N GLU A 81 4.70 -16.42 -2.66
CA GLU A 81 5.43 -17.57 -2.09
C GLU A 81 6.93 -17.29 -2.00
N ASP A 82 7.47 -16.61 -3.01
CA ASP A 82 8.83 -16.13 -3.06
C ASP A 82 8.89 -14.82 -3.85
N TYR A 83 9.91 -14.01 -3.56
CA TYR A 83 10.24 -12.85 -4.36
C TYR A 83 11.75 -12.58 -4.35
N THR A 84 12.23 -12.01 -5.45
CA THR A 84 13.59 -11.47 -5.58
C THR A 84 13.48 -10.00 -5.93
N GLU A 85 13.94 -9.13 -5.03
CA GLU A 85 14.02 -7.69 -5.30
C GLU A 85 15.07 -7.41 -6.37
N LEU A 86 14.72 -6.56 -7.33
CA LEU A 86 15.50 -6.24 -8.51
C LEU A 86 16.11 -4.84 -8.35
N GLY A 87 17.44 -4.78 -8.37
CA GLY A 87 18.21 -3.56 -8.18
C GLY A 87 18.13 -2.57 -9.35
N GLY A 88 18.69 -1.38 -9.13
CA GLY A 88 18.91 -0.38 -10.18
C GLY A 88 20.16 -0.67 -11.02
N GLU A 89 20.43 0.19 -12.00
CA GLU A 89 21.70 0.19 -12.74
C GLU A 89 22.73 1.02 -11.97
N GLY A 90 23.54 0.35 -11.15
CA GLY A 90 24.55 0.98 -10.27
C GLY A 90 23.97 1.68 -9.03
N ASP A 91 24.87 2.21 -8.19
CA ASP A 91 24.52 2.79 -6.87
C ASP A 91 23.75 4.12 -6.96
N ALA A 92 23.87 4.86 -8.08
CA ALA A 92 23.29 6.18 -8.26
C ALA A 92 21.80 6.17 -8.67
N ASN A 93 21.22 4.99 -8.97
CA ASN A 93 19.83 4.84 -9.46
C ASN A 93 18.93 4.09 -8.47
N ILE A 94 19.32 4.01 -7.19
CA ILE A 94 18.57 3.29 -6.17
C ILE A 94 17.64 4.26 -5.45
N ASP A 95 16.40 4.35 -5.92
CA ASP A 95 15.32 4.96 -5.14
C ASP A 95 14.70 3.91 -4.21
N PRO A 96 14.85 4.03 -2.88
CA PRO A 96 14.23 3.11 -1.93
C PRO A 96 12.70 3.26 -1.87
N ALA A 97 12.13 4.36 -2.38
CA ALA A 97 10.69 4.55 -2.42
C ALA A 97 10.00 3.70 -3.51
N MET A 98 10.75 3.14 -4.47
CA MET A 98 10.23 2.27 -5.52
C MET A 98 10.82 0.86 -5.37
N ILE A 99 9.98 -0.16 -5.24
CA ILE A 99 10.42 -1.56 -5.30
C ILE A 99 10.01 -2.16 -6.65
N CYS A 100 10.92 -2.96 -7.20
CA CYS A 100 10.64 -3.86 -8.32
C CYS A 100 11.09 -5.25 -7.89
N ALA A 101 10.25 -6.25 -8.03
CA ALA A 101 10.57 -7.62 -7.63
C ALA A 101 9.99 -8.62 -8.63
N LYS A 102 10.73 -9.67 -8.93
CA LYS A 102 10.17 -10.85 -9.59
C LYS A 102 9.66 -11.78 -8.51
N ALA A 103 8.39 -12.16 -8.58
CA ALA A 103 7.75 -12.95 -7.53
C ALA A 103 6.99 -14.14 -8.11
N THR A 104 6.77 -15.15 -7.27
CA THR A 104 5.97 -16.32 -7.59
C THR A 104 4.69 -16.28 -6.77
N ILE A 105 3.55 -16.45 -7.43
CA ILE A 105 2.24 -16.55 -6.79
C ILE A 105 1.65 -17.93 -7.04
N VAL A 106 1.15 -18.57 -5.98
CA VAL A 106 0.42 -19.84 -6.07
C VAL A 106 -1.02 -19.63 -5.63
N ARG A 107 -1.97 -20.02 -6.49
CA ARG A 107 -3.40 -19.93 -6.20
C ARG A 107 -4.09 -21.26 -6.49
N ARG A 108 -5.05 -21.64 -5.65
CA ARG A 108 -5.88 -22.82 -5.88
C ARG A 108 -7.08 -22.43 -6.73
N ILE A 109 -7.19 -22.99 -7.93
CA ILE A 109 -8.35 -22.83 -8.80
C ILE A 109 -8.96 -24.22 -8.99
N LYS A 110 -10.24 -24.38 -8.62
CA LYS A 110 -10.94 -25.69 -8.67
C LYS A 110 -10.13 -26.81 -7.98
N ASN A 111 -9.62 -26.52 -6.77
CA ASN A 111 -8.75 -27.40 -5.97
C ASN A 111 -7.40 -27.78 -6.57
N LYS A 112 -6.99 -27.24 -7.72
CA LYS A 112 -5.66 -27.45 -8.31
C LYS A 112 -4.76 -26.24 -8.05
N PRO A 113 -3.50 -26.43 -7.66
CA PRO A 113 -2.54 -25.33 -7.55
C PRO A 113 -2.18 -24.82 -8.94
N TYR A 114 -2.17 -23.49 -9.10
CA TYR A 114 -1.68 -22.77 -10.27
C TYR A 114 -0.58 -21.84 -9.81
N THR A 115 0.60 -22.03 -10.39
CA THR A 115 1.78 -21.21 -10.13
C THR A 115 1.97 -20.25 -11.30
N ALA A 116 2.19 -18.98 -11.01
CA ALA A 116 2.53 -17.98 -12.00
C ALA A 116 3.69 -17.12 -11.50
N SER A 117 4.64 -16.82 -12.38
CA SER A 117 5.62 -15.77 -12.14
C SER A 117 5.01 -14.42 -12.51
N VAL A 118 5.27 -13.40 -11.71
CA VAL A 118 4.77 -12.04 -11.91
C VAL A 118 5.87 -11.03 -11.67
N MET A 119 5.78 -9.87 -12.33
CA MET A 119 6.59 -8.71 -12.00
C MET A 119 5.81 -7.82 -11.04
N VAL A 120 6.33 -7.62 -9.84
CA VAL A 120 5.77 -6.70 -8.84
C VAL A 120 6.50 -5.38 -8.91
N ILE A 121 5.77 -4.28 -9.06
CA ILE A 121 6.33 -2.92 -9.11
C ILE A 121 5.47 -2.03 -8.23
N GLY A 122 6.05 -1.26 -7.32
CA GLY A 122 5.23 -0.36 -6.53
C GLY A 122 6.01 0.56 -5.61
N GLN A 123 5.29 1.52 -5.06
CA GLN A 123 5.87 2.42 -4.08
C GLN A 123 5.90 1.78 -2.69
N GLU A 124 6.99 2.00 -1.97
CA GLU A 124 7.26 1.43 -0.66
C GLU A 124 7.34 2.55 0.38
N THR A 125 6.36 2.58 1.28
CA THR A 125 6.21 3.61 2.30
C THR A 125 7.00 3.31 3.58
N GLY A 126 7.30 2.04 3.84
CA GLY A 126 7.76 1.54 5.13
C GLY A 126 6.74 1.76 6.24
N HIS A 127 7.22 1.65 7.48
CA HIS A 127 6.44 1.92 8.69
C HIS A 127 6.94 3.19 9.39
N GLY A 128 7.08 4.28 8.62
CA GLY A 128 7.70 5.54 9.08
C GLY A 128 9.18 5.67 8.71
N ASP A 129 9.62 4.94 7.69
CA ASP A 129 10.98 4.99 7.16
C ASP A 129 11.21 6.31 6.40
N GLU A 130 11.83 7.30 7.03
CA GLU A 130 12.08 8.62 6.41
C GLU A 130 12.85 8.53 5.09
N PHE A 131 13.81 7.59 4.99
CA PHE A 131 14.64 7.41 3.79
C PHE A 131 13.84 6.98 2.55
N ARG A 132 12.58 6.55 2.72
CA ARG A 132 11.65 6.18 1.63
C ARG A 132 10.73 7.31 1.20
N ASN A 133 10.85 8.50 1.79
CA ASN A 133 10.05 9.68 1.44
C ASN A 133 8.53 9.41 1.47
N GLY A 134 8.07 8.51 2.35
CA GLY A 134 6.67 8.09 2.42
C GLY A 134 6.13 7.49 1.11
N GLY A 135 6.97 6.82 0.31
CA GLY A 135 6.58 6.29 -1.00
C GLY A 135 6.60 7.32 -2.14
N SER A 136 7.08 8.54 -1.88
CA SER A 136 7.25 9.56 -2.92
C SER A 136 8.48 9.24 -3.76
N CYS A 137 8.26 8.65 -4.93
CA CYS A 137 9.36 8.21 -5.79
C CYS A 137 9.99 9.39 -6.53
N LYS A 138 11.30 9.32 -6.65
CA LYS A 138 12.13 10.17 -7.48
C LYS A 138 12.10 9.69 -8.94
N PRO A 139 12.53 10.52 -9.91
CA PRO A 139 12.56 10.14 -11.33
C PRO A 139 13.32 8.83 -11.59
N GLU A 140 14.46 8.60 -10.93
CA GLU A 140 15.25 7.38 -11.04
C GLU A 140 14.49 6.11 -10.61
N GLY A 141 13.64 6.22 -9.58
CA GLY A 141 12.74 5.14 -9.17
C GLY A 141 11.72 4.81 -10.26
N ASN A 142 11.09 5.84 -10.83
CA ASN A 142 10.16 5.65 -11.95
C ASN A 142 10.86 5.12 -13.22
N ALA A 143 12.12 5.47 -13.45
CA ALA A 143 12.92 4.91 -14.53
C ALA A 143 13.23 3.42 -14.31
N LYS A 144 13.53 3.01 -13.06
CA LYS A 144 13.66 1.61 -12.66
C LYS A 144 12.38 0.83 -12.91
N ALA A 145 11.22 1.39 -12.52
CA ALA A 145 9.92 0.79 -12.80
C ALA A 145 9.71 0.55 -14.31
N LEU A 146 9.95 1.56 -15.15
CA LEU A 146 9.84 1.44 -16.60
C LEU A 146 10.73 0.33 -17.19
N ARG A 147 11.97 0.20 -16.69
CA ARG A 147 12.87 -0.86 -17.12
C ARG A 147 12.26 -2.23 -16.85
N TYR A 148 11.76 -2.46 -15.63
CA TYR A 148 11.21 -3.76 -15.26
C TYR A 148 9.83 -4.05 -15.85
N MET A 149 9.04 -3.03 -16.21
CA MET A 149 7.86 -3.21 -17.05
C MET A 149 8.21 -3.84 -18.41
N LYS A 150 9.30 -3.37 -19.06
CA LYS A 150 9.77 -3.95 -20.33
C LYS A 150 10.35 -5.35 -20.17
N VAL A 151 11.00 -5.62 -19.05
CA VAL A 151 11.46 -6.99 -18.72
C VAL A 151 10.27 -7.92 -18.59
N ALA A 152 9.22 -7.51 -17.86
CA ALA A 152 7.99 -8.30 -17.72
C ALA A 152 7.34 -8.61 -19.07
N GLU A 153 7.28 -7.63 -19.98
CA GLU A 153 6.80 -7.84 -21.35
C GLU A 153 7.65 -8.85 -22.13
N THR A 154 8.98 -8.75 -22.01
CA THR A 154 9.93 -9.66 -22.67
C THR A 154 9.81 -11.09 -22.15
N GLU A 155 9.58 -11.25 -20.85
CA GLU A 155 9.39 -12.55 -20.21
C GLU A 155 7.96 -13.09 -20.33
N HIS A 156 7.04 -12.29 -20.88
CA HIS A 156 5.61 -12.62 -21.01
C HIS A 156 4.94 -12.93 -19.67
N ILE A 157 5.33 -12.21 -18.61
CA ILE A 157 4.72 -12.33 -17.27
C ILE A 157 3.85 -11.10 -16.95
N PRO A 158 2.74 -11.28 -16.23
CA PRO A 158 1.88 -10.16 -15.84
C PRO A 158 2.58 -9.23 -14.83
N ILE A 159 2.09 -8.01 -14.75
CA ILE A 159 2.59 -6.97 -13.84
C ILE A 159 1.56 -6.67 -12.75
N HIS A 160 1.99 -6.71 -11.50
CA HIS A 160 1.21 -6.27 -10.34
C HIS A 160 1.79 -4.95 -9.83
N PHE A 161 1.00 -3.88 -9.98
CA PHE A 161 1.33 -2.55 -9.50
C PHE A 161 0.75 -2.28 -8.11
N TYR A 162 1.55 -1.70 -7.22
CA TYR A 162 1.10 -1.25 -5.90
C TYR A 162 1.31 0.24 -5.73
N ILE A 163 0.21 0.98 -5.66
CA ILE A 163 0.17 2.44 -5.74
C ILE A 163 0.02 3.05 -4.35
N PHE A 164 1.15 3.27 -3.67
CA PHE A 164 1.25 3.71 -2.28
C PHE A 164 2.09 4.99 -2.17
N THR A 165 1.54 6.11 -2.65
CA THR A 165 2.31 7.34 -2.79
C THR A 165 1.45 8.59 -2.55
N PRO A 166 1.91 9.56 -1.74
CA PRO A 166 1.24 10.86 -1.61
C PRO A 166 1.45 11.74 -2.85
N GLY A 167 2.40 11.37 -3.72
CA GLY A 167 2.76 12.11 -4.93
C GLY A 167 4.19 11.80 -5.37
N SER A 168 4.59 12.33 -6.53
CA SER A 168 5.98 12.23 -6.96
C SER A 168 6.88 13.08 -6.06
N TYR A 169 8.11 12.63 -5.82
CA TYR A 169 9.11 13.49 -5.21
C TYR A 169 9.36 14.71 -6.11
N PRO A 170 9.35 15.95 -5.59
CA PRO A 170 9.33 17.17 -6.39
C PRO A 170 10.73 17.50 -6.95
N VAL A 171 11.16 16.76 -7.96
CA VAL A 171 12.39 17.04 -8.73
C VAL A 171 12.04 17.72 -10.05
N GLU A 172 12.46 18.98 -10.21
CA GLU A 172 12.27 19.74 -11.45
C GLU A 172 13.47 19.66 -12.41
N GLU A 173 14.68 19.46 -11.88
CA GLU A 173 15.91 19.35 -12.69
C GLU A 173 15.91 18.09 -13.57
N TYR A 174 16.59 18.16 -14.71
CA TYR A 174 16.62 17.08 -15.68
C TYR A 174 17.37 15.84 -15.15
N PRO A 175 16.81 14.61 -15.28
CA PRO A 175 15.48 14.30 -15.78
C PRO A 175 14.40 14.52 -14.72
N GLY A 176 13.49 15.48 -14.96
CA GLY A 176 12.48 15.86 -13.98
C GLY A 176 11.35 14.83 -13.83
N ALA A 177 10.63 14.91 -12.71
CA ALA A 177 9.52 14.01 -12.37
C ALA A 177 8.48 13.90 -13.49
N ALA A 178 8.02 15.03 -14.02
CA ALA A 178 7.00 15.07 -15.07
C ALA A 178 7.42 14.31 -16.34
N GLN A 179 8.68 14.46 -16.76
CA GLN A 179 9.17 13.79 -17.95
C GLN A 179 9.17 12.27 -17.77
N GLN A 180 9.63 11.79 -16.62
CA GLN A 180 9.70 10.36 -16.37
C GLN A 180 8.31 9.75 -16.18
N ILE A 181 7.38 10.43 -15.49
CA ILE A 181 5.98 10.03 -15.40
C ILE A 181 5.36 9.87 -16.79
N ALA A 182 5.54 10.86 -17.67
CA ALA A 182 5.02 10.80 -19.03
C ALA A 182 5.59 9.62 -19.85
N ARG A 183 6.89 9.32 -19.69
CA ARG A 183 7.53 8.16 -20.33
C ARG A 183 6.91 6.84 -19.84
N ASN A 184 6.66 6.71 -18.54
CA ASN A 184 6.06 5.51 -17.99
C ASN A 184 4.63 5.32 -18.50
N ILE A 185 3.80 6.36 -18.44
CA ILE A 185 2.42 6.31 -18.94
C ILE A 185 2.43 5.88 -20.42
N TYR A 186 3.25 6.53 -21.25
CA TYR A 186 3.36 6.18 -22.66
C TYR A 186 3.78 4.73 -22.88
N ALA A 187 4.74 4.22 -22.11
CA ALA A 187 5.17 2.83 -22.22
C ALA A 187 4.07 1.86 -21.81
N MET A 188 3.37 2.12 -20.70
CA MET A 188 2.28 1.28 -20.21
C MET A 188 1.15 1.14 -21.25
N THR A 189 0.86 2.18 -22.05
CA THR A 189 -0.15 2.09 -23.13
C THR A 189 0.18 1.05 -24.22
N LYS A 190 1.44 0.59 -24.30
CA LYS A 190 1.92 -0.30 -25.35
C LYS A 190 2.27 -1.70 -24.86
N LEU A 191 2.28 -1.92 -23.55
CA LEU A 191 2.62 -3.22 -22.97
C LEU A 191 1.58 -4.27 -23.38
N ARG A 192 2.06 -5.46 -23.70
CA ARG A 192 1.22 -6.59 -24.16
C ARG A 192 0.98 -7.67 -23.10
N VAL A 193 1.41 -7.42 -21.87
CA VAL A 193 1.19 -8.32 -20.73
C VAL A 193 0.05 -7.80 -19.85
N PRO A 194 -0.68 -8.68 -19.15
CA PRO A 194 -1.73 -8.25 -18.24
C PRO A 194 -1.16 -7.37 -17.12
N MET A 195 -1.83 -6.26 -16.84
CA MET A 195 -1.46 -5.31 -15.79
C MET A 195 -2.62 -5.16 -14.81
N ILE A 196 -2.33 -5.35 -13.52
CA ILE A 196 -3.28 -5.14 -12.43
C ILE A 196 -2.64 -4.15 -11.46
N SER A 197 -3.37 -3.12 -11.04
CA SER A 197 -2.91 -2.21 -10.00
C SER A 197 -3.79 -2.28 -8.75
N PHE A 198 -3.16 -2.05 -7.61
CA PHE A 198 -3.82 -1.97 -6.30
C PHE A 198 -3.44 -0.66 -5.61
N ILE A 199 -4.44 0.15 -5.28
CA ILE A 199 -4.27 1.51 -4.76
C ILE A 199 -4.54 1.54 -3.26
N SER A 200 -3.60 2.09 -2.50
CA SER A 200 -3.78 2.46 -1.09
C SER A 200 -3.82 3.99 -0.97
N GLU A 201 -2.73 4.65 -1.35
CA GLU A 201 -2.62 6.10 -1.46
C GLU A 201 -2.28 6.45 -2.90
N GLY A 202 -3.24 7.03 -3.63
CA GLY A 202 -3.10 7.43 -5.02
C GLY A 202 -2.87 8.93 -5.16
N GLY A 203 -1.63 9.38 -5.01
CA GLY A 203 -1.25 10.79 -5.17
C GLY A 203 -0.91 11.18 -6.61
N SER A 204 -1.84 11.84 -7.30
CA SER A 204 -1.61 12.61 -8.53
C SER A 204 -0.80 11.86 -9.61
N GLY A 205 0.08 12.57 -10.32
CA GLY A 205 0.98 11.99 -11.33
C GLY A 205 1.99 10.98 -10.76
N GLY A 206 2.31 11.02 -9.46
CA GLY A 206 3.16 10.01 -8.83
C GLY A 206 2.51 8.63 -8.82
N ALA A 207 1.20 8.59 -8.57
CA ALA A 207 0.41 7.37 -8.67
C ALA A 207 0.27 6.88 -10.12
N GLU A 208 -0.03 7.79 -11.05
CA GLU A 208 -0.17 7.45 -12.47
C GLU A 208 1.16 7.05 -13.13
N ALA A 209 2.31 7.33 -12.50
CA ALA A 209 3.63 6.87 -12.96
C ALA A 209 3.73 5.35 -13.11
N ILE A 210 2.91 4.59 -12.38
CA ILE A 210 2.78 3.13 -12.46
C ILE A 210 1.31 2.69 -12.44
N GLY A 211 0.37 3.61 -12.69
CA GLY A 211 -1.04 3.40 -12.41
C GLY A 211 -1.88 2.93 -13.58
N LEU A 212 -1.40 3.07 -14.81
CA LEU A 212 -2.12 2.61 -16.01
C LEU A 212 -2.09 1.08 -16.10
N SER A 213 -3.26 0.46 -16.00
CA SER A 213 -3.42 -1.00 -15.93
C SER A 213 -4.76 -1.43 -16.51
N ASP A 214 -4.90 -2.71 -16.86
CA ASP A 214 -6.15 -3.30 -17.36
C ASP A 214 -7.21 -3.34 -16.26
N TYR A 215 -6.78 -3.65 -15.04
CA TYR A 215 -7.62 -3.63 -13.84
C TYR A 215 -7.00 -2.75 -12.77
N ARG A 216 -7.85 -1.92 -12.14
CA ARG A 216 -7.48 -1.06 -11.01
C ARG A 216 -8.33 -1.45 -9.80
N LEU A 217 -7.67 -1.89 -8.74
CA LEU A 217 -8.27 -2.19 -7.44
C LEU A 217 -7.90 -1.08 -6.47
N MET A 218 -8.75 -0.80 -5.49
CA MET A 218 -8.46 0.16 -4.43
C MET A 218 -8.86 -0.45 -3.10
N ALA A 219 -8.02 -0.28 -2.08
CA ALA A 219 -8.33 -0.69 -0.73
C ALA A 219 -9.62 0.01 -0.24
N SER A 220 -10.39 -0.63 0.64
CA SER A 220 -11.64 -0.08 1.18
C SER A 220 -11.47 1.33 1.77
N HIS A 221 -10.37 1.58 2.47
CA HIS A 221 -10.04 2.92 3.00
C HIS A 221 -9.05 3.68 2.13
N GLY A 222 -8.65 3.16 0.96
CA GLY A 222 -7.73 3.84 0.06
C GLY A 222 -8.33 5.13 -0.50
N TYR A 223 -7.47 6.05 -0.94
CA TYR A 223 -7.89 7.26 -1.64
C TYR A 223 -7.08 7.46 -2.92
N TYR A 224 -7.68 8.09 -3.92
CA TYR A 224 -7.03 8.46 -5.18
C TYR A 224 -7.45 9.87 -5.56
N SER A 225 -6.49 10.80 -5.72
CA SER A 225 -6.77 12.20 -6.00
C SER A 225 -5.73 12.84 -6.93
N VAL A 226 -6.16 13.82 -7.71
CA VAL A 226 -5.30 14.64 -8.58
C VAL A 226 -4.38 15.58 -7.80
N ILE A 227 -4.75 15.92 -6.57
CA ILE A 227 -3.99 16.79 -5.66
C ILE A 227 -4.21 16.31 -4.21
N SER A 228 -3.24 16.52 -3.34
CA SER A 228 -3.43 16.23 -1.91
C SER A 228 -4.55 17.10 -1.32
N PRO A 229 -5.31 16.61 -0.33
CA PRO A 229 -6.31 17.43 0.37
C PRO A 229 -5.73 18.73 0.92
N GLU A 230 -4.50 18.69 1.43
CA GLU A 230 -3.78 19.86 1.93
C GLU A 230 -3.44 20.85 0.81
N GLY A 231 -3.01 20.34 -0.35
CA GLY A 231 -2.71 21.16 -1.53
C GLY A 231 -3.95 21.84 -2.09
N ALA A 232 -5.07 21.12 -2.18
CA ALA A 232 -6.35 21.70 -2.60
C ALA A 232 -6.80 22.81 -1.64
N ALA A 233 -6.72 22.56 -0.32
CA ALA A 233 -7.10 23.55 0.69
C ALA A 233 -6.22 24.82 0.62
N ALA A 234 -4.93 24.69 0.32
CA ALA A 234 -4.04 25.85 0.18
C ALA A 234 -4.37 26.74 -1.03
N ILE A 235 -4.96 26.17 -2.10
CA ILE A 235 -5.33 26.89 -3.32
C ILE A 235 -6.76 27.45 -3.22
N GLU A 236 -7.72 26.60 -2.87
CA GLU A 236 -9.16 26.88 -2.95
C GLU A 236 -9.75 27.34 -1.61
N GLY A 237 -9.09 27.08 -0.48
CA GLY A 237 -9.60 27.34 0.87
C GLY A 237 -9.53 28.80 1.32
N ARG A 238 -9.57 29.76 0.37
CA ARG A 238 -9.64 31.19 0.66
C ARG A 238 -11.07 31.67 0.81
#